data_AF-A0A803T9K4-F1
#
_entry.id   AF-A0A803T9K4-F1
#
_cell.length_a   1.000
_cell.length_b   1.000
_cell.length_c   1.000
_cell.angle_alpha   90.00
_cell.angle_beta   90.00
_cell.angle_gamma   90.00
#
_symmetry.space_group_name_H-M   'P 1'
#
loop_
_entity.id
_entity.type
_entity.pdbx_description
1 polymer ?
#
loop_
_entity_poly.entity_id
_entity_poly.type
_entity_poly.pdbx_seq_one_letter_code
_entity_poly.pdbx_strand_id
1 'polypeptide(L)'
;MKIIANRLEIILPKIIEEDQYGFVKGRSISEPIRNVVNAICHATKTKRKLSILKLDVYKAFDKVNHEYLYRLCKELNLGNNFCEMIKNVYRENTACFRVNGQRTENIQIENGTKQGCPLSPMLFALVIEPLAYKIRMDETWEGYKIGRKEELRLNLYADDAIILTQRPREMIKSMKIILREFKKVSGLSVNMEKSDILFINTPPKEQLEIRKESGLKLGIKKMKYLGIWIFKTLDKIIDGNYRMAWKRMLKQMSRWKNKNLRQMSRIRALKILIIPKMMYLFQALPGIPPMAKLKEWDRKLNYWVEGGKRPRVRKKLIIAKEMKGGWGCPCLELYSDAFQIERAIELQVTNKKWVRFEKEMNGVNCEEIIFRKWDKRNIDKLIGPMKGTMQVWKKWQGRISSLKSKMSTVWIINKDKESNMNRNIQTLKEKGIERLEQLYDREGRVRENKIKQWLGEENWLQIRAICAYCKIKENINMVKREDNAFEKIKGGRKEGTGQQNIYNAHRG
;
A
#
# COMPACT_ATOMS: atom_id res chain seq x y z
N MET A 1 -12.41 -0.26 28.67
CA MET A 1 -11.98 0.36 27.38
C MET A 1 -11.57 -0.63 26.30
N LYS A 2 -10.60 -1.53 26.53
CA LYS A 2 -10.12 -2.46 25.48
C LYS A 2 -11.20 -3.41 24.95
N ILE A 3 -12.12 -3.86 25.80
CA ILE A 3 -13.27 -4.69 25.40
C ILE A 3 -14.17 -3.95 24.39
N ILE A 4 -14.54 -2.70 24.69
CA ILE A 4 -15.36 -1.85 23.79
C ILE A 4 -14.63 -1.64 22.46
N ALA A 5 -13.33 -1.35 22.52
CA ALA A 5 -12.49 -1.19 21.34
C ALA A 5 -12.48 -2.44 20.44
N ASN A 6 -12.29 -3.63 21.03
CA ASN A 6 -12.28 -4.89 20.27
C ASN A 6 -13.64 -5.19 19.62
N ARG A 7 -14.76 -4.83 20.29
CA ARG A 7 -16.11 -4.97 19.71
C ARG A 7 -16.31 -4.01 18.53
N LEU A 8 -15.90 -2.74 18.67
CA LEU A 8 -15.99 -1.74 17.62
C LEU A 8 -15.14 -2.10 16.40
N GLU A 9 -13.94 -2.65 16.63
CA GLU A 9 -13.00 -3.03 15.55
C GLU A 9 -13.62 -4.03 14.56
N ILE A 10 -14.53 -4.89 14.99
CA ILE A 10 -15.19 -5.89 14.15
C ILE A 10 -16.18 -5.24 13.17
N ILE A 11 -16.90 -4.21 13.62
CA ILE A 11 -17.96 -3.56 12.83
C ILE A 11 -17.43 -2.37 12.01
N LEU A 12 -16.33 -1.75 12.44
CA LEU A 12 -15.79 -0.54 11.84
C LEU A 12 -15.58 -0.65 10.32
N PRO A 13 -15.02 -1.75 9.76
CA PRO A 13 -14.85 -1.89 8.32
C PRO A 13 -16.15 -2.01 7.51
N LYS A 14 -17.29 -2.29 8.17
CA LYS A 14 -18.62 -2.37 7.53
C LYS A 14 -19.31 -1.01 7.49
N ILE A 15 -18.99 -0.11 8.42
CA ILE A 15 -19.61 1.20 8.57
C ILE A 15 -18.82 2.27 7.81
N ILE A 16 -17.49 2.17 7.86
CA ILE A 16 -16.59 3.15 7.27
C ILE A 16 -16.23 2.74 5.84
N GLU A 17 -16.40 3.66 4.90
CA GLU A 17 -16.08 3.48 3.48
C GLU A 17 -14.59 3.30 3.19
N GLU A 18 -14.26 2.83 1.99
CA GLU A 18 -12.89 2.46 1.58
C GLU A 18 -11.86 3.61 1.53
N ASP A 19 -12.30 4.86 1.66
CA ASP A 19 -11.46 6.06 1.60
C ASP A 19 -10.80 6.42 2.95
N GLN A 20 -11.23 5.82 4.06
CA GLN A 20 -10.63 6.02 5.39
C GLN A 20 -9.64 4.91 5.75
N TYR A 21 -8.34 5.20 5.73
CA TYR A 21 -7.28 4.22 5.99
C TYR A 21 -6.79 4.25 7.44
N GLY A 22 -7.11 5.29 8.20
CA GLY A 22 -6.70 5.43 9.60
C GLY A 22 -7.55 4.58 10.53
N PHE A 23 -6.91 3.80 11.38
CA PHE A 23 -7.54 3.07 12.50
C PHE A 23 -8.64 2.07 12.13
N VAL A 24 -8.75 1.68 10.86
CA VAL A 24 -9.66 0.62 10.41
C VAL A 24 -8.86 -0.65 10.13
N LYS A 25 -9.30 -1.75 10.73
CA LYS A 25 -8.63 -3.05 10.60
C LYS A 25 -8.53 -3.47 9.13
N GLY A 26 -7.37 -3.98 8.76
CA GLY A 26 -7.08 -4.49 7.42
C GLY A 26 -6.63 -3.43 6.41
N ARG A 27 -6.69 -2.14 6.77
CA ARG A 27 -6.21 -1.04 5.93
C ARG A 27 -4.79 -0.63 6.33
N SER A 28 -3.94 -0.32 5.35
CA SER A 28 -2.55 0.07 5.58
C SER A 28 -2.27 1.52 5.21
N ILE A 29 -1.41 2.18 5.99
CA ILE A 29 -0.91 3.55 5.72
C ILE A 29 -0.25 3.70 4.35
N SER A 30 0.27 2.61 3.77
CA SER A 30 0.87 2.66 2.42
C SER A 30 -0.15 2.82 1.30
N GLU A 31 -1.40 2.40 1.51
CA GLU A 31 -2.45 2.40 0.48
C GLU A 31 -2.84 3.80 0.02
N PRO A 32 -3.14 4.78 0.90
CA PRO A 32 -3.48 6.12 0.43
C PRO A 32 -2.27 6.85 -0.16
N ILE A 33 -1.04 6.54 0.29
CA ILE A 33 0.18 7.03 -0.35
C ILE A 33 0.28 6.48 -1.77
N ARG A 34 0.01 5.19 -1.97
CA ARG A 34 0.00 4.52 -3.27
C ARG A 34 -1.04 5.15 -4.21
N ASN A 35 -2.25 5.43 -3.72
CA ASN A 35 -3.30 6.14 -4.47
C ASN A 35 -2.80 7.49 -5.01
N VAL A 36 -2.22 8.32 -4.14
CA VAL A 36 -1.70 9.65 -4.50
C VAL A 36 -0.57 9.53 -5.53
N VAL A 37 0.36 8.58 -5.33
CA VAL A 37 1.47 8.38 -6.28
C VAL A 37 0.96 7.87 -7.64
N ASN A 38 -0.02 6.97 -7.67
CA ASN A 38 -0.66 6.51 -8.90
C ASN A 38 -1.33 7.67 -9.65
N ALA A 39 -2.06 8.52 -8.95
CA ALA A 39 -2.67 9.72 -9.54
C ALA A 39 -1.62 10.65 -10.17
N ILE A 40 -0.51 10.91 -9.49
CA ILE A 40 0.58 11.76 -10.01
C ILE A 40 1.22 11.13 -11.25
N CYS A 41 1.49 9.82 -11.22
CA CYS A 41 2.08 9.10 -12.35
C CYS A 41 1.17 9.14 -13.58
N HIS A 42 -0.11 8.84 -13.37
CA HIS A 42 -1.12 8.90 -14.42
C HIS A 42 -1.23 10.32 -15.00
N ALA A 43 -1.42 11.33 -14.14
CA ALA A 43 -1.54 12.74 -14.55
C ALA A 43 -0.33 13.20 -15.37
N THR A 44 0.88 12.89 -14.90
CA THR A 44 2.13 13.25 -15.59
C THR A 44 2.23 12.57 -16.94
N LYS A 45 1.87 11.28 -17.04
CA LYS A 45 1.96 10.52 -18.29
C LYS A 45 0.92 10.97 -19.32
N THR A 46 -0.32 11.22 -18.90
CA THR A 46 -1.41 11.63 -19.77
C THR A 46 -1.50 13.14 -19.95
N LYS A 47 -0.56 13.91 -19.37
CA LYS A 47 -0.57 15.38 -19.35
C LYS A 47 -1.88 15.99 -18.83
N ARG A 48 -2.62 15.25 -17.99
CA ARG A 48 -3.87 15.73 -17.37
C ARG A 48 -3.55 16.60 -16.16
N LYS A 49 -4.36 17.63 -15.91
CA LYS A 49 -4.29 18.41 -14.67
C LYS A 49 -4.59 17.50 -13.47
N LEU A 50 -3.96 17.76 -12.34
CA LEU A 50 -4.29 17.15 -11.06
C LEU A 50 -3.97 18.15 -9.95
N SER A 51 -4.95 18.35 -9.07
CA SER A 51 -4.83 19.12 -7.84
C SER A 51 -4.97 18.18 -6.66
N ILE A 52 -4.04 18.29 -5.72
CA ILE A 52 -3.99 17.49 -4.49
C ILE A 52 -4.07 18.46 -3.32
N LEU A 53 -5.23 18.54 -2.69
CA LEU A 53 -5.45 19.37 -1.51
C LEU A 53 -5.26 18.52 -0.26
N LYS A 54 -4.38 18.97 0.64
CA LYS A 54 -4.27 18.45 1.99
C LYS A 54 -4.94 19.41 2.97
N LEU A 55 -5.95 18.90 3.68
CA LEU A 55 -6.59 19.63 4.76
C LEU A 55 -5.81 19.48 6.05
N ASP A 56 -5.77 20.56 6.84
CA ASP A 56 -5.20 20.60 8.19
C ASP A 56 -6.34 20.64 9.21
N VAL A 57 -6.71 19.49 9.78
CA VAL A 57 -7.74 19.41 10.83
C VAL A 57 -7.14 19.89 12.15
N TYR A 58 -7.64 21.00 12.68
CA TYR A 58 -7.08 21.61 13.88
C TYR A 58 -7.37 20.76 15.13
N LYS A 59 -6.31 20.25 15.77
CA LYS A 59 -6.37 19.49 17.03
C LYS A 59 -7.47 18.41 17.02
N ALA A 60 -7.47 17.60 15.98
CA ALA A 60 -8.58 16.73 15.62
C ALA A 60 -9.08 15.84 16.78
N PHE A 61 -8.18 15.27 17.58
CA PHE A 61 -8.53 14.44 18.73
C PHE A 61 -9.00 15.24 19.96
N ASP A 62 -8.46 16.43 20.18
CA ASP A 62 -8.74 17.23 21.38
C ASP A 62 -10.03 18.06 21.24
N LYS A 63 -10.56 18.18 20.03
CA LYS A 63 -11.74 19.01 19.71
C LYS A 63 -13.01 18.21 19.39
N VAL A 64 -12.99 16.89 19.55
CA VAL A 64 -14.18 16.05 19.33
C VAL A 64 -15.26 16.42 20.35
N ASN A 65 -16.40 16.92 19.88
CA ASN A 65 -17.53 17.21 20.75
C ASN A 65 -18.22 15.90 21.21
N HIS A 66 -18.41 15.74 22.52
CA HIS A 66 -18.95 14.50 23.10
C HIS A 66 -20.43 14.29 22.77
N GLU A 67 -21.23 15.37 22.74
CA GLU A 67 -22.65 15.30 22.40
C GLU A 67 -22.85 14.88 20.94
N TYR A 68 -22.07 15.45 20.02
CA TYR A 68 -22.03 15.02 18.62
C TYR A 68 -21.65 13.55 18.50
N LEU A 69 -20.60 13.09 19.20
CA LEU A 69 -20.17 11.70 19.19
C LEU A 69 -21.30 10.76 19.66
N TYR A 70 -22.01 11.13 20.72
CA TYR A 70 -23.13 10.32 21.25
C TYR A 70 -24.29 10.24 20.27
N ARG A 71 -24.70 11.37 19.68
CA ARG A 71 -25.73 11.41 18.64
C ARG A 71 -25.34 10.55 17.44
N LEU A 72 -24.10 10.68 16.97
CA LEU A 72 -23.59 9.88 15.86
C LEU A 72 -23.64 8.38 16.17
N CYS A 73 -23.30 7.95 17.39
CA CYS A 73 -23.40 6.54 17.76
C CYS A 73 -24.85 6.01 17.70
N LYS A 74 -25.83 6.85 18.03
CA LYS A 74 -27.26 6.52 17.90
C LYS A 74 -27.69 6.43 16.44
N GLU A 75 -27.33 7.41 15.61
CA GLU A 75 -27.65 7.43 14.19
C GLU A 75 -27.03 6.25 13.43
N LEU A 76 -25.83 5.82 13.83
CA LEU A 76 -25.16 4.63 13.30
C LEU A 76 -25.75 3.31 13.82
N ASN A 77 -26.79 3.36 14.66
CA ASN A 77 -27.47 2.22 15.26
C ASN A 77 -26.52 1.21 15.91
N LEU A 78 -25.54 1.68 16.70
CA LEU A 78 -24.55 0.81 17.37
C LEU A 78 -25.13 0.02 18.55
N GLY A 79 -26.44 0.18 18.83
CA GLY A 79 -27.15 -0.40 19.96
C GLY A 79 -27.08 0.47 21.22
N ASN A 80 -28.22 0.60 21.91
CA ASN A 80 -28.38 1.50 23.06
C ASN A 80 -27.34 1.25 24.17
N ASN A 81 -27.10 -0.03 24.51
CA ASN A 81 -26.12 -0.40 25.52
C ASN A 81 -24.70 0.07 25.15
N PHE A 82 -24.32 -0.04 23.88
CA PHE A 82 -23.00 0.40 23.43
C PHE A 82 -22.87 1.92 23.44
N CYS A 83 -23.90 2.64 22.98
CA CYS A 83 -23.96 4.10 23.03
C CYS A 83 -23.85 4.62 24.47
N GLU A 84 -24.54 3.97 25.42
CA GLU A 84 -24.50 4.35 26.83
C GLU A 84 -23.13 4.05 27.46
N MET A 85 -22.49 2.93 27.08
CA MET A 85 -21.10 2.67 27.48
C MET A 85 -20.15 3.77 26.98
N ILE A 86 -20.29 4.24 25.74
CA ILE A 86 -19.49 5.37 25.23
C ILE A 86 -19.79 6.65 26.02
N LYS A 87 -21.07 6.96 26.26
CA LYS A 87 -21.47 8.14 27.03
C LYS A 87 -20.83 8.14 28.42
N ASN A 88 -20.90 7.02 29.12
CA ASN A 88 -20.33 6.86 30.46
C ASN A 88 -18.79 6.95 30.48
N VAL A 89 -18.11 6.59 29.39
CA VAL A 89 -16.65 6.78 29.28
C VAL A 89 -16.28 8.26 29.22
N TYR A 90 -17.14 9.10 28.64
CA TYR A 90 -16.89 10.52 28.43
C TYR A 90 -17.53 11.44 29.47
N ARG A 91 -18.53 10.95 30.22
CA ARG A 91 -19.22 11.66 31.30
C ARG A 91 -18.26 12.05 32.44
N GLU A 92 -18.37 13.30 32.89
CA GLU A 92 -17.69 13.83 34.09
C GLU A 92 -16.17 13.57 34.12
N ASN A 93 -15.53 13.48 32.95
CA ASN A 93 -14.10 13.30 32.89
C ASN A 93 -13.37 14.54 33.43
N THR A 94 -12.39 14.31 34.29
CA THR A 94 -11.49 15.34 34.79
C THR A 94 -10.04 14.98 34.47
N ALA A 95 -9.18 15.99 34.38
CA ALA A 95 -7.74 15.86 34.30
C ALA A 95 -7.07 16.77 35.34
N CYS A 96 -5.97 16.31 35.92
CA CYS A 96 -5.07 17.14 36.72
C CYS A 96 -3.65 17.02 36.19
N PHE A 97 -2.86 18.07 36.29
CA PHE A 97 -1.43 18.01 35.98
C PHE A 97 -0.64 17.61 37.22
N ARG A 98 0.44 16.85 37.03
CA ARG A 98 1.41 16.59 38.09
C ARG A 98 2.63 17.45 37.86
N VAL A 99 2.85 18.43 38.73
CA VAL A 99 3.98 19.36 38.68
C VAL A 99 4.79 19.18 39.94
N ASN A 100 6.09 18.86 39.82
CA ASN A 100 7.00 18.63 40.95
C ASN A 100 6.45 17.63 42.00
N GLY A 101 5.76 16.58 41.56
CA GLY A 101 5.17 15.57 42.43
C GLY A 101 3.80 15.92 43.01
N GLN A 102 3.39 17.19 42.97
CA GLN A 102 2.08 17.65 43.43
C GLN A 102 1.05 17.64 42.29
N ARG A 103 -0.22 17.41 42.62
CA ARG A 103 -1.33 17.45 41.66
C ARG A 103 -1.96 18.84 41.68
N THR A 104 -2.27 19.37 40.51
CA THR A 104 -3.13 20.56 40.38
C THR A 104 -4.57 20.21 40.71
N GLU A 105 -5.42 21.24 40.76
CA GLU A 105 -6.86 21.07 40.76
C GLU A 105 -7.35 20.28 39.55
N ASN A 106 -8.50 19.64 39.72
CA ASN A 106 -9.16 18.87 38.67
C ASN A 106 -9.83 19.83 37.67
N ILE A 107 -9.48 19.68 36.41
CA ILE A 107 -10.05 20.41 35.29
C ILE A 107 -11.05 19.50 34.59
N GLN A 108 -12.27 19.96 34.40
CA GLN A 108 -13.28 19.21 33.66
C GLN A 108 -12.97 19.18 32.15
N ILE A 109 -13.06 18.00 31.55
CA ILE A 109 -12.82 17.77 30.13
C ILE A 109 -14.16 17.73 29.40
N GLU A 110 -14.50 18.83 28.72
CA GLU A 110 -15.76 18.95 27.97
C GLU A 110 -15.68 18.40 26.54
N ASN A 111 -14.48 18.34 25.97
CA ASN A 111 -14.25 17.97 24.58
C ASN A 111 -13.00 17.12 24.44
N GLY A 112 -12.95 16.36 23.35
CA GLY A 112 -11.82 15.58 22.95
C GLY A 112 -11.85 14.13 23.42
N THR A 113 -10.99 13.33 22.82
CA THR A 113 -10.87 11.90 23.13
C THR A 113 -9.66 11.64 24.04
N LYS A 114 -9.74 10.62 24.88
CA LYS A 114 -8.65 10.27 25.82
C LYS A 114 -7.40 9.86 25.04
N GLN A 115 -6.28 10.56 25.23
CA GLN A 115 -5.01 10.17 24.63
C GLN A 115 -4.52 8.84 25.24
N GLY A 116 -3.90 7.98 24.42
CA GLY A 116 -3.46 6.64 24.83
C GLY A 116 -4.59 5.61 25.03
N CYS A 117 -5.86 6.01 24.91
CA CYS A 117 -6.98 5.08 24.96
C CYS A 117 -7.12 4.31 23.63
N PRO A 118 -7.24 2.96 23.66
CA PRO A 118 -7.36 2.16 22.44
C PRO A 118 -8.66 2.40 21.67
N LEU A 119 -9.68 3.00 22.28
CA LEU A 119 -10.97 3.28 21.64
C LEU A 119 -10.95 4.60 20.86
N SER A 120 -10.22 5.62 21.35
CA SER A 120 -10.21 6.97 20.79
C SER A 120 -9.93 7.05 19.28
N PRO A 121 -8.98 6.30 18.71
CA PRO A 121 -8.72 6.35 17.28
C PRO A 121 -9.89 5.86 16.40
N MET A 122 -10.62 4.85 16.87
CA MET A 122 -11.80 4.34 16.16
C MET A 122 -12.99 5.29 16.27
N LEU A 123 -13.19 5.92 17.44
CA LEU A 123 -14.22 6.95 17.60
C LEU A 123 -13.94 8.15 16.69
N PHE A 124 -12.68 8.53 16.55
CA PHE A 124 -12.31 9.60 15.61
C PHE A 124 -12.63 9.21 14.16
N ALA A 125 -12.38 7.95 13.77
CA ALA A 125 -12.75 7.46 12.44
C ALA A 125 -14.26 7.52 12.19
N LEU A 126 -15.10 7.28 13.21
CA LEU A 126 -16.55 7.50 13.11
C LEU A 126 -16.89 8.98 12.98
N VAL A 127 -16.33 9.83 13.85
CA VAL A 127 -16.61 11.27 13.92
C VAL A 127 -16.40 11.99 12.58
N ILE A 128 -15.37 11.59 11.83
CA ILE A 128 -15.04 12.19 10.53
C ILE A 128 -15.85 11.60 9.36
N GLU A 129 -16.54 10.48 9.56
CA GLU A 129 -17.26 9.77 8.49
C GLU A 129 -18.40 10.60 7.87
N PRO A 130 -19.21 11.37 8.62
CA PRO A 130 -20.22 12.25 8.03
C PRO A 130 -19.62 13.34 7.12
N LEU A 131 -18.44 13.86 7.45
CA LEU A 131 -17.70 14.77 6.56
C LEU A 131 -17.28 14.03 5.28
N ALA A 132 -16.71 12.84 5.42
CA ALA A 132 -16.32 12.00 4.30
C ALA A 132 -17.51 11.70 3.37
N TYR A 133 -18.66 11.35 3.95
CA TYR A 133 -19.91 11.12 3.23
C TYR A 133 -20.35 12.34 2.43
N LYS A 134 -20.39 13.53 3.03
CA LYS A 134 -20.75 14.77 2.32
C LYS A 134 -19.80 15.07 1.16
N ILE A 135 -18.49 14.83 1.32
CA ILE A 135 -17.50 14.98 0.25
C ILE A 135 -17.75 13.97 -0.89
N ARG A 136 -18.08 12.72 -0.55
CA ARG A 136 -18.36 11.66 -1.53
C ARG A 136 -19.63 11.90 -2.33
N MET A 137 -20.67 12.45 -1.70
CA MET A 137 -21.96 12.70 -2.34
C MET A 137 -22.05 14.05 -3.08
N ASP A 138 -21.00 14.85 -3.03
CA ASP A 138 -20.98 16.15 -3.69
C ASP A 138 -20.86 15.99 -5.21
N GLU A 139 -21.91 16.39 -5.94
CA GLU A 139 -21.96 16.29 -7.39
C GLU A 139 -21.40 17.53 -8.11
N THR A 140 -21.08 18.59 -7.37
CA THR A 140 -20.62 19.87 -7.96
C THR A 140 -19.20 19.78 -8.52
N TRP A 141 -18.42 18.77 -8.12
CA TRP A 141 -17.09 18.50 -8.63
C TRP A 141 -16.81 17.00 -8.65
N GLU A 142 -15.80 16.61 -9.43
CA GLU A 142 -15.38 15.22 -9.54
C GLU A 142 -13.99 15.01 -8.96
N GLY A 143 -13.78 13.85 -8.37
CA GLY A 143 -12.47 13.36 -8.00
C GLY A 143 -11.55 13.14 -9.20
N TYR A 144 -10.32 12.73 -8.93
CA TYR A 144 -9.38 12.37 -9.99
C TYR A 144 -9.70 10.99 -10.58
N LYS A 145 -10.20 10.96 -11.81
CA LYS A 145 -10.55 9.73 -12.53
C LYS A 145 -9.35 9.11 -13.27
N ILE A 146 -9.14 7.82 -13.09
CA ILE A 146 -8.17 7.00 -13.84
C ILE A 146 -8.98 5.96 -14.60
N GLY A 147 -8.77 5.88 -15.92
CA GLY A 147 -9.61 5.07 -16.80
C GLY A 147 -11.09 5.50 -16.79
N ARG A 148 -11.99 4.52 -16.91
CA ARG A 148 -13.45 4.69 -17.03
C ARG A 148 -14.18 4.51 -15.71
N LYS A 149 -13.68 3.69 -14.78
CA LYS A 149 -14.46 3.26 -13.59
C LYS A 149 -13.96 3.80 -12.27
N GLU A 150 -12.66 4.05 -12.13
CA GLU A 150 -12.11 4.36 -10.81
C GLU A 150 -11.90 5.87 -10.59
N GLU A 151 -12.41 6.38 -9.46
CA GLU A 151 -12.29 7.77 -9.03
C GLU A 151 -11.59 7.89 -7.66
N LEU A 152 -10.50 8.65 -7.62
CA LEU A 152 -9.81 9.08 -6.41
C LEU A 152 -10.35 10.44 -5.99
N ARG A 153 -11.30 10.45 -5.07
CA ARG A 153 -11.84 11.69 -4.52
C ARG A 153 -11.20 12.08 -3.20
N LEU A 154 -11.19 11.14 -2.25
CA LEU A 154 -10.80 11.35 -0.86
C LEU A 154 -9.87 10.22 -0.40
N ASN A 155 -8.86 10.58 0.41
CA ASN A 155 -8.15 9.66 1.28
C ASN A 155 -8.10 10.29 2.67
N LEU A 156 -8.58 9.57 3.69
CA LEU A 156 -8.46 9.94 5.08
C LEU A 156 -7.46 9.02 5.78
N TYR A 157 -6.65 9.58 6.66
CA TYR A 157 -5.86 8.82 7.60
C TYR A 157 -5.72 9.63 8.88
N ALA A 158 -6.52 9.29 9.90
CA ALA A 158 -6.62 10.12 11.10
C ALA A 158 -6.96 11.57 10.71
N ASP A 159 -6.19 12.54 11.20
CA ASP A 159 -6.31 13.98 10.94
C ASP A 159 -5.81 14.43 9.56
N ASP A 160 -5.05 13.60 8.84
CA ASP A 160 -4.61 13.89 7.48
C ASP A 160 -5.74 13.55 6.48
N ALA A 161 -6.30 14.56 5.81
CA ALA A 161 -7.26 14.38 4.71
C ALA A 161 -6.70 14.90 3.39
N ILE A 162 -6.70 14.04 2.37
CA ILE A 162 -6.26 14.37 1.00
C ILE A 162 -7.45 14.30 0.06
N ILE A 163 -7.69 15.38 -0.67
CA ILE A 163 -8.67 15.48 -1.74
C ILE A 163 -7.95 15.59 -3.08
N LEU A 164 -8.39 14.84 -4.08
CA LEU A 164 -7.81 14.88 -5.43
C LEU A 164 -8.88 15.26 -6.44
N THR A 165 -8.58 16.20 -7.34
CA THR A 165 -9.51 16.63 -8.38
C THR A 165 -8.78 17.19 -9.60
N GLN A 166 -9.50 17.30 -10.73
CA GLN A 166 -9.10 18.10 -11.89
C GLN A 166 -9.67 19.52 -11.86
N ARG A 167 -10.67 19.78 -11.00
CA ARG A 167 -11.47 21.00 -10.91
C ARG A 167 -11.32 21.64 -9.52
N PRO A 168 -10.14 22.22 -9.23
CA PRO A 168 -9.83 22.72 -7.89
C PRO A 168 -10.71 23.88 -7.46
N ARG A 169 -11.21 24.72 -8.37
CA ARG A 169 -12.00 25.92 -7.99
C ARG A 169 -13.37 25.53 -7.45
N GLU A 170 -14.05 24.66 -8.17
CA GLU A 170 -15.36 24.09 -7.84
C GLU A 170 -15.28 23.31 -6.52
N MET A 171 -14.28 22.43 -6.42
CA MET A 171 -14.01 21.68 -5.20
C MET A 171 -13.76 22.61 -4.01
N ILE A 172 -12.91 23.64 -4.13
CA ILE A 172 -12.62 24.55 -3.01
C ILE A 172 -13.88 25.31 -2.58
N LYS A 173 -14.71 25.78 -3.53
CA LYS A 173 -15.97 26.47 -3.21
C LYS A 173 -16.89 25.56 -2.41
N SER A 174 -17.11 24.33 -2.87
CA SER A 174 -17.95 23.38 -2.15
C SER A 174 -17.38 23.00 -0.78
N MET A 175 -16.06 22.74 -0.71
CA MET A 175 -15.40 22.41 0.55
C MET A 175 -15.55 23.51 1.61
N LYS A 176 -15.53 24.80 1.23
CA LYS A 176 -15.78 25.90 2.17
C LYS A 176 -17.18 25.82 2.80
N ILE A 177 -18.18 25.35 2.07
CA ILE A 177 -19.56 25.17 2.54
C ILE A 177 -19.64 23.95 3.46
N ILE A 178 -19.21 22.79 2.96
CA ILE A 178 -19.24 21.51 3.70
C ILE A 178 -18.49 21.63 5.03
N LEU A 179 -17.29 22.22 5.03
CA LEU A 179 -16.49 22.39 6.25
C LEU A 179 -17.13 23.36 7.25
N ARG A 180 -17.85 24.38 6.77
CA ARG A 180 -18.57 25.31 7.65
C ARG A 180 -19.73 24.62 8.34
N GLU A 181 -20.51 23.83 7.61
CA GLU A 181 -21.62 23.05 8.16
C GLU A 181 -21.11 21.98 9.13
N PHE A 182 -20.08 21.23 8.74
CA PHE A 182 -19.49 20.21 9.58
C PHE A 182 -18.93 20.78 10.89
N LYS A 183 -18.31 21.97 10.85
CA LYS A 183 -17.83 22.67 12.05
C LYS A 183 -18.98 23.02 13.00
N LYS A 184 -20.13 23.47 12.49
CA LYS A 184 -21.30 23.81 13.32
C LYS A 184 -21.82 22.60 14.10
N VAL A 185 -21.80 21.43 13.48
CA VAL A 185 -22.38 20.20 14.07
C VAL A 185 -21.37 19.45 14.94
N SER A 186 -20.13 19.29 14.47
CA SER A 186 -19.12 18.46 15.14
C SER A 186 -18.19 19.22 16.08
N GLY A 187 -18.11 20.56 15.95
CA GLY A 187 -17.11 21.39 16.61
C GLY A 187 -15.71 21.31 16.00
N LEU A 188 -15.45 20.39 15.06
CA LEU A 188 -14.16 20.24 14.40
C LEU A 188 -13.96 21.32 13.34
N SER A 189 -12.82 22.01 13.42
CA SER A 189 -12.45 23.06 12.47
C SER A 189 -11.26 22.65 11.61
N VAL A 190 -11.34 22.96 10.32
CA VAL A 190 -10.21 22.84 9.38
C VAL A 190 -9.56 24.21 9.18
N ASN A 191 -8.23 24.25 9.24
CA ASN A 191 -7.47 25.46 9.00
C ASN A 191 -7.08 25.55 7.51
N MET A 192 -7.80 26.38 6.75
CA MET A 192 -7.53 26.58 5.33
C MET A 192 -6.17 27.25 5.06
N GLU A 193 -5.72 28.15 5.94
CA GLU A 193 -4.41 28.80 5.78
C GLU A 193 -3.22 27.87 6.02
N LYS A 194 -3.42 26.81 6.82
CA LYS A 194 -2.41 25.76 7.04
C LYS A 194 -2.54 24.59 6.07
N SER A 195 -3.70 24.47 5.43
CA SER A 195 -3.94 23.51 4.35
C SER A 195 -3.07 23.82 3.13
N ASP A 196 -2.63 22.78 2.44
CA ASP A 196 -1.63 22.87 1.37
C ASP A 196 -2.17 22.25 0.09
N ILE A 197 -1.97 22.89 -1.06
CA ILE A 197 -2.39 22.39 -2.37
C ILE A 197 -1.20 22.21 -3.32
N LEU A 198 -1.06 21.01 -3.87
CA LEU A 198 -0.05 20.66 -4.86
C LEU A 198 -0.71 20.48 -6.23
N PHE A 199 -0.16 21.16 -7.24
CA PHE A 199 -0.64 21.09 -8.62
C PHE A 199 0.33 20.34 -9.54
N ILE A 200 -0.23 19.47 -10.37
CA ILE A 200 0.43 18.74 -11.46
C ILE A 200 -0.20 19.19 -12.78
N ASN A 201 0.63 19.58 -13.75
CA ASN A 201 0.22 20.07 -15.07
C ASN A 201 -0.74 21.28 -15.10
N THR A 202 -0.90 21.99 -13.98
CA THR A 202 -1.62 23.27 -13.94
C THR A 202 -0.64 24.42 -14.24
N PRO A 203 -0.96 25.37 -15.13
CA PRO A 203 -0.13 26.54 -15.39
C PRO A 203 0.13 27.41 -14.14
N PRO A 204 1.31 28.03 -13.98
CA PRO A 204 1.62 28.86 -12.80
C PRO A 204 0.65 30.02 -12.56
N LYS A 205 0.15 30.66 -13.63
CA LYS A 205 -0.84 31.75 -13.54
C LYS A 205 -2.13 31.28 -12.84
N GLU A 206 -2.67 30.16 -13.31
CA GLU A 206 -3.88 29.54 -12.74
C GLU A 206 -3.66 29.10 -11.28
N GLN A 207 -2.48 28.58 -10.94
CA GLN A 207 -2.15 28.24 -9.54
C GLN A 207 -2.18 29.46 -8.63
N LEU A 208 -1.69 30.61 -9.10
CA LEU A 208 -1.64 31.86 -8.32
C LEU A 208 -3.05 32.44 -8.12
N GLU A 209 -3.91 32.38 -9.14
CA GLU A 209 -5.31 32.81 -9.05
C GLU A 209 -6.07 31.96 -8.03
N ILE A 210 -5.98 30.63 -8.12
CA ILE A 210 -6.62 29.72 -7.14
C ILE A 210 -6.11 30.00 -5.73
N ARG A 211 -4.83 30.28 -5.55
CA ARG A 211 -4.25 30.64 -4.25
C ARG A 211 -4.90 31.91 -3.68
N LYS A 212 -5.02 32.97 -4.49
CA LYS A 212 -5.61 34.25 -4.07
C LYS A 212 -7.09 34.08 -3.66
N GLU A 213 -7.86 33.30 -4.40
CA GLU A 213 -9.29 33.05 -4.11
C GLU A 213 -9.53 32.14 -2.89
N SER A 214 -8.61 31.21 -2.64
CA SER A 214 -8.80 30.16 -1.64
C SER A 214 -8.18 30.47 -0.28
N GLY A 215 -7.11 31.27 -0.22
CA GLY A 215 -6.30 31.48 0.99
C GLY A 215 -5.39 30.30 1.35
N LEU A 216 -5.30 29.28 0.49
CA LEU A 216 -4.50 28.07 0.72
C LEU A 216 -2.99 28.34 0.61
N LYS A 217 -2.18 27.54 1.29
CA LYS A 217 -0.73 27.49 1.01
C LYS A 217 -0.49 26.72 -0.29
N LEU A 218 0.40 27.26 -1.12
CA LEU A 218 0.78 26.65 -2.37
C LEU A 218 2.00 25.74 -2.17
N GLY A 219 1.82 24.44 -2.39
CA GLY A 219 2.87 23.43 -2.35
C GLY A 219 3.70 23.49 -3.63
N ILE A 220 4.43 24.58 -3.87
CA ILE A 220 5.05 24.91 -5.17
C ILE A 220 5.85 23.74 -5.77
N LYS A 221 6.62 23.03 -4.93
CA LYS A 221 7.50 21.93 -5.36
C LYS A 221 7.14 20.58 -4.76
N LYS A 222 6.61 20.56 -3.54
CA LYS A 222 6.33 19.35 -2.76
C LYS A 222 5.39 19.65 -1.60
N MET A 223 4.73 18.62 -1.10
CA MET A 223 3.93 18.64 0.14
C MET A 223 4.28 17.43 1.01
N LYS A 224 4.01 17.50 2.32
CA LYS A 224 4.26 16.37 3.25
C LYS A 224 2.96 15.64 3.58
N TYR A 225 2.94 14.34 3.32
CA TYR A 225 1.79 13.47 3.56
C TYR A 225 2.25 12.17 4.21
N LEU A 226 1.72 11.84 5.41
CA LEU A 226 2.05 10.61 6.14
C LEU A 226 3.58 10.37 6.25
N GLY A 227 4.33 11.42 6.56
CA GLY A 227 5.80 11.33 6.68
C GLY A 227 6.58 11.22 5.36
N ILE A 228 5.89 11.15 4.21
CA ILE A 228 6.48 11.13 2.86
C ILE A 228 6.39 12.53 2.24
N TRP A 229 7.45 12.95 1.56
CA TRP A 229 7.43 14.13 0.70
C TRP A 229 6.88 13.75 -0.68
N ILE A 230 5.71 14.28 -1.02
CA ILE A 230 5.08 14.13 -2.32
C ILE A 230 5.61 15.23 -3.24
N PHE A 231 6.27 14.83 -4.33
CA PHE A 231 6.79 15.70 -5.38
C PHE A 231 5.98 15.51 -6.65
N LYS A 232 6.21 16.38 -7.66
CA LYS A 232 5.45 16.34 -8.91
C LYS A 232 5.74 15.15 -9.84
N THR A 233 6.79 14.37 -9.59
CA THR A 233 7.15 13.19 -10.41
C THR A 233 7.61 12.03 -9.53
N LEU A 234 7.39 10.79 -10.01
CA LEU A 234 7.75 9.57 -9.30
C LEU A 234 9.23 9.51 -8.91
N ASP A 235 10.13 9.85 -9.85
CA ASP A 235 11.57 9.79 -9.59
C ASP A 235 11.99 10.74 -8.46
N LYS A 236 11.39 11.94 -8.40
CA LYS A 236 11.64 12.91 -7.34
C LYS A 236 11.07 12.44 -6.00
N ILE A 237 9.90 11.78 -6.01
CA ILE A 237 9.32 11.15 -4.80
C ILE A 237 10.28 10.09 -4.26
N ILE A 238 10.72 9.17 -5.10
CA ILE A 238 11.64 8.08 -4.71
C ILE A 238 12.95 8.69 -4.21
N ASP A 239 13.69 9.39 -5.07
CA ASP A 239 15.03 9.85 -4.74
C ASP A 239 15.03 10.82 -3.54
N GLY A 240 14.09 11.77 -3.50
CA GLY A 240 14.00 12.75 -2.43
C GLY A 240 13.82 12.10 -1.06
N ASN A 241 12.85 11.19 -0.92
CA ASN A 241 12.58 10.55 0.36
C ASN A 241 13.70 9.61 0.81
N TYR A 242 14.19 8.73 -0.08
CA TYR A 242 15.25 7.81 0.28
C TYR A 242 16.57 8.52 0.58
N ARG A 243 16.92 9.59 -0.17
CA ARG A 243 18.11 10.41 0.11
C ARG A 243 18.01 11.09 1.48
N MET A 244 16.84 11.64 1.82
CA MET A 244 16.61 12.27 3.13
C MET A 244 16.68 11.26 4.27
N ALA A 245 16.07 10.08 4.12
CA ALA A 245 16.17 9.02 5.11
C ALA A 245 17.62 8.54 5.29
N TRP A 246 18.34 8.31 4.20
CA TRP A 246 19.74 7.89 4.25
C TRP A 246 20.63 8.92 4.97
N LYS A 247 20.46 10.22 4.71
CA LYS A 247 21.17 11.29 5.45
C LYS A 247 20.90 11.21 6.96
N ARG A 248 19.65 10.97 7.36
CA ARG A 248 19.28 10.82 8.78
C ARG A 248 19.90 9.57 9.40
N MET A 249 19.96 8.46 8.66
CA MET A 249 20.60 7.22 9.09
C MET A 249 22.11 7.41 9.29
N LEU A 250 22.80 8.06 8.33
CA LEU A 250 24.22 8.40 8.46
C LEU A 250 24.49 9.23 9.71
N LYS A 251 23.67 10.26 9.96
CA LYS A 251 23.78 11.10 11.17
C LYS A 251 23.54 10.30 12.45
N GLN A 252 22.70 9.28 12.42
CA GLN A 252 22.55 8.39 13.57
C GLN A 252 23.75 7.47 13.72
N MET A 253 24.21 6.80 12.66
CA MET A 253 25.38 5.93 12.71
C MET A 253 26.64 6.64 13.21
N SER A 254 26.85 7.91 12.83
CA SER A 254 28.00 8.70 13.28
C SER A 254 27.99 8.93 14.80
N ARG A 255 26.81 9.16 15.41
CA ARG A 255 26.66 9.30 16.87
C ARG A 255 27.06 8.05 17.66
N TRP A 256 27.00 6.89 17.01
CA TRP A 256 27.36 5.61 17.61
C TRP A 256 28.76 5.14 17.22
N LYS A 257 29.47 5.89 16.36
CA LYS A 257 30.82 5.53 15.89
C LYS A 257 31.83 5.48 17.04
N ASN A 258 31.74 6.42 18.00
CA ASN A 258 32.67 6.54 19.12
C ASN A 258 32.31 5.63 20.31
N LYS A 259 31.21 4.87 20.20
CA LYS A 259 30.88 3.86 21.20
C LYS A 259 31.65 2.59 20.84
N ASN A 260 32.46 2.05 21.75
CA ASN A 260 33.24 0.82 21.60
C ASN A 260 32.33 -0.43 21.53
N LEU A 261 31.45 -0.48 20.52
CA LEU A 261 30.51 -1.56 20.31
C LEU A 261 31.17 -2.73 19.57
N ARG A 262 30.89 -3.95 20.03
CA ARG A 262 31.19 -5.19 19.29
C ARG A 262 30.35 -5.26 18.00
N GLN A 263 30.79 -6.02 16.99
CA GLN A 263 30.10 -6.14 15.70
C GLN A 263 28.62 -6.55 15.84
N MET A 264 28.34 -7.55 16.69
CA MET A 264 26.96 -8.00 16.93
C MET A 264 26.09 -6.90 17.57
N SER A 265 26.65 -6.11 18.48
CA SER A 265 25.94 -4.96 19.08
C SER A 265 25.64 -3.87 18.05
N ARG A 266 26.55 -3.65 17.09
CA ARG A 266 26.31 -2.75 15.95
C ARG A 266 25.17 -3.27 15.07
N ILE A 267 25.16 -4.57 14.74
CA ILE A 267 24.06 -5.18 13.97
C ILE A 267 22.71 -5.01 14.69
N ARG A 268 22.66 -5.22 16.00
CA ARG A 268 21.44 -4.99 16.80
C ARG A 268 21.01 -3.52 16.76
N ALA A 269 21.95 -2.59 16.93
CA ALA A 269 21.66 -1.16 16.83
C ALA A 269 21.10 -0.78 15.45
N LEU A 270 21.61 -1.38 14.36
CA LEU A 270 21.05 -1.18 13.01
C LEU A 270 19.60 -1.64 12.93
N LYS A 271 19.33 -2.87 13.38
CA LYS A 271 17.99 -3.49 13.35
C LYS A 271 16.96 -2.65 14.12
N ILE A 272 17.35 -2.09 15.27
CA ILE A 272 16.43 -1.36 16.15
C ILE A 272 16.22 0.09 15.68
N LEU A 273 17.27 0.81 15.32
CA LEU A 273 17.20 2.27 15.18
C LEU A 273 17.19 2.77 13.74
N ILE A 274 17.79 2.00 12.82
CA ILE A 274 18.18 2.50 11.51
C ILE A 274 17.34 1.85 10.41
N ILE A 275 17.16 0.53 10.44
CA ILE A 275 16.40 -0.22 9.43
C ILE A 275 14.90 0.12 9.40
N PRO A 276 14.19 0.31 10.54
CA PRO A 276 12.75 0.61 10.51
C PRO A 276 12.39 1.85 9.69
N LYS A 277 13.29 2.85 9.66
CA LYS A 277 13.11 4.08 8.87
C LYS A 277 13.12 3.82 7.36
N MET A 278 13.93 2.86 6.91
CA MET A 278 13.97 2.45 5.51
C MET A 278 12.82 1.51 5.18
N MET A 279 12.47 0.59 6.08
CA MET A 279 11.33 -0.30 5.91
C MET A 279 10.04 0.46 5.69
N TYR A 280 9.80 1.53 6.46
CA TYR A 280 8.65 2.39 6.23
C TYR A 280 8.61 2.95 4.80
N LEU A 281 9.75 3.39 4.27
CA LEU A 281 9.82 3.87 2.89
C LEU A 281 9.61 2.75 1.87
N PHE A 282 10.18 1.56 2.08
CA PHE A 282 9.98 0.43 1.19
C PHE A 282 8.52 -0.03 1.13
N GLN A 283 7.80 0.08 2.25
CA GLN A 283 6.38 -0.23 2.35
C GLN A 283 5.50 0.86 1.72
N ALA A 284 5.79 2.14 2.04
CA ALA A 284 4.98 3.28 1.62
C ALA A 284 5.20 3.68 0.16
N LEU A 285 6.46 3.59 -0.31
CA LEU A 285 6.82 4.06 -1.63
C LEU A 285 6.79 2.94 -2.67
N PRO A 286 6.19 3.21 -3.83
CA PRO A 286 6.04 2.19 -4.86
C PRO A 286 7.30 1.81 -5.62
N GLY A 287 8.33 2.65 -5.57
CA GLY A 287 9.56 2.43 -6.32
C GLY A 287 10.75 2.21 -5.41
N ILE A 288 11.71 1.45 -5.93
CA ILE A 288 12.98 1.17 -5.28
C ILE A 288 14.01 2.21 -5.74
N PRO A 289 14.94 2.67 -4.87
CA PRO A 289 16.11 3.39 -5.33
C PRO A 289 16.86 2.61 -6.42
N PRO A 290 17.62 3.28 -7.30
CA PRO A 290 18.49 2.58 -8.24
C PRO A 290 19.34 1.52 -7.54
N MET A 291 19.41 0.31 -8.09
CA MET A 291 20.07 -0.83 -7.46
C MET A 291 21.53 -0.55 -7.08
N ALA A 292 22.23 0.26 -7.90
CA ALA A 292 23.58 0.72 -7.61
C ALA A 292 23.66 1.48 -6.26
N LYS A 293 22.66 2.33 -5.98
CA LYS A 293 22.56 3.14 -4.77
C LYS A 293 22.27 2.28 -3.54
N LEU A 294 21.38 1.29 -3.66
CA LEU A 294 21.14 0.32 -2.58
C LEU A 294 22.40 -0.49 -2.25
N LYS A 295 23.11 -0.96 -3.27
CA LYS A 295 24.38 -1.68 -3.09
C LYS A 295 25.44 -0.81 -2.42
N GLU A 296 25.54 0.46 -2.79
CA GLU A 296 26.41 1.43 -2.12
C GLU A 296 26.05 1.60 -0.64
N TRP A 297 24.78 1.75 -0.32
CA TRP A 297 24.30 1.88 1.05
C TRP A 297 24.56 0.63 1.87
N ASP A 298 24.29 -0.56 1.32
CA ASP A 298 24.63 -1.83 1.97
C ASP A 298 26.13 -1.96 2.24
N ARG A 299 27.00 -1.51 1.33
CA ARG A 299 28.45 -1.48 1.58
C ARG A 299 28.80 -0.58 2.76
N LYS A 300 28.19 0.61 2.85
CA LYS A 300 28.39 1.56 3.96
C LYS A 300 27.89 1.00 5.29
N LEU A 301 26.76 0.29 5.30
CA LEU A 301 26.25 -0.40 6.48
C LEU A 301 27.22 -1.48 6.96
N ASN A 302 27.69 -2.34 6.05
CA ASN A 302 28.65 -3.39 6.39
C ASN A 302 29.98 -2.83 6.90
N TYR A 303 30.48 -1.76 6.28
CA TYR A 303 31.68 -1.05 6.76
C TYR A 303 31.51 -0.50 8.18
N TRP A 304 30.33 0.03 8.50
CA TRP A 304 30.02 0.52 9.85
C TRP A 304 29.93 -0.63 10.88
N VAL A 305 29.32 -1.76 10.52
CA VAL A 305 29.28 -2.97 11.39
C VAL A 305 30.68 -3.45 11.75
N GLU A 306 31.59 -3.42 10.78
CA GLU A 306 33.00 -3.81 10.95
C GLU A 306 33.85 -2.73 11.66
N GLY A 307 33.22 -1.66 12.16
CA GLY A 307 33.91 -0.62 12.93
C GLY A 307 34.78 0.29 12.08
N GLY A 308 34.43 0.48 10.81
CA GLY A 308 35.23 1.28 9.88
C GLY A 308 36.43 0.53 9.32
N LYS A 309 36.41 -0.81 9.34
CA LYS A 309 37.42 -1.65 8.71
C LYS A 309 36.82 -2.32 7.46
N ARG A 310 37.68 -2.74 6.53
CA ARG A 310 37.24 -3.55 5.39
C ARG A 310 36.65 -4.88 5.92
N PRO A 311 35.45 -5.29 5.46
CA PRO A 311 34.85 -6.55 5.90
C PRO A 311 35.77 -7.73 5.63
N ARG A 312 36.06 -8.53 6.67
CA ARG A 312 36.89 -9.74 6.55
C ARG A 312 36.06 -10.97 6.20
N VAL A 313 34.77 -10.92 6.51
CA VAL A 313 33.82 -12.00 6.25
C VAL A 313 33.10 -11.77 4.93
N ARG A 314 32.88 -12.85 4.17
CA ARG A 314 32.11 -12.79 2.92
C ARG A 314 30.71 -12.22 3.18
N LYS A 315 30.26 -11.26 2.35
CA LYS A 315 28.95 -10.59 2.47
C LYS A 315 27.77 -11.57 2.66
N LYS A 316 27.80 -12.73 1.98
CA LYS A 316 26.76 -13.76 2.10
C LYS A 316 26.62 -14.31 3.53
N LEU A 317 27.73 -14.51 4.24
CA LEU A 317 27.73 -14.99 5.62
C LEU A 317 27.31 -13.89 6.61
N ILE A 318 27.73 -12.64 6.37
CA ILE A 318 27.32 -11.49 7.18
C ILE A 318 25.80 -11.33 7.18
N ILE A 319 25.14 -11.52 6.03
CA ILE A 319 23.68 -11.35 5.88
C ILE A 319 22.90 -12.60 6.28
N ALA A 320 23.50 -13.79 6.15
CA ALA A 320 22.84 -15.06 6.46
C ALA A 320 22.27 -15.07 7.90
N LYS A 321 21.15 -15.75 8.09
CA LYS A 321 20.50 -15.90 9.39
C LYS A 321 21.47 -16.54 10.39
N GLU A 322 21.35 -16.17 11.67
CA GLU A 322 22.16 -16.73 12.77
C GLU A 322 22.03 -18.26 12.82
N MET A 323 20.82 -18.81 12.60
CA MET A 323 20.59 -20.26 12.50
C MET A 323 21.35 -20.97 11.37
N LYS A 324 21.84 -20.24 10.36
CA LYS A 324 22.65 -20.77 9.26
C LYS A 324 24.15 -20.43 9.43
N GLY A 325 24.57 -20.10 10.64
CA GLY A 325 25.96 -19.70 10.96
C GLY A 325 26.34 -18.29 10.48
N GLY A 326 25.35 -17.45 10.11
CA GLY A 326 25.59 -16.07 9.69
C GLY A 326 25.45 -15.05 10.83
N TRP A 327 25.70 -13.76 10.54
CA TRP A 327 25.56 -12.69 11.55
C TRP A 327 24.18 -12.01 11.54
N GLY A 328 23.34 -12.35 10.58
CA GLY A 328 22.00 -11.77 10.43
C GLY A 328 22.00 -10.27 10.18
N CYS A 329 23.03 -9.73 9.53
CA CYS A 329 23.11 -8.31 9.22
C CYS A 329 22.03 -7.90 8.20
N PRO A 330 21.32 -6.78 8.41
CA PRO A 330 20.34 -6.27 7.46
C PRO A 330 20.93 -6.00 6.07
N CYS A 331 20.14 -6.27 5.02
CA CYS A 331 20.47 -5.97 3.63
C CYS A 331 19.31 -5.21 2.98
N LEU A 332 19.51 -3.93 2.68
CA LEU A 332 18.49 -3.03 2.16
C LEU A 332 17.95 -3.51 0.81
N GLU A 333 18.78 -4.10 -0.04
CA GLU A 333 18.35 -4.72 -1.31
C GLU A 333 17.30 -5.82 -1.06
N LEU A 334 17.56 -6.75 -0.15
CA LEU A 334 16.64 -7.85 0.14
C LEU A 334 15.35 -7.37 0.80
N TYR A 335 15.43 -6.42 1.74
CA TYR A 335 14.24 -5.81 2.33
C TYR A 335 13.38 -5.12 1.28
N SER A 336 14.00 -4.30 0.43
CA SER A 336 13.27 -3.59 -0.61
C SER A 336 12.61 -4.52 -1.61
N ASP A 337 13.32 -5.58 -2.02
CA ASP A 337 12.78 -6.59 -2.92
C ASP A 337 11.59 -7.32 -2.29
N ALA A 338 11.69 -7.68 -1.00
CA ALA A 338 10.64 -8.37 -0.27
C ALA A 338 9.33 -7.57 -0.22
N PHE A 339 9.40 -6.26 0.06
CA PHE A 339 8.21 -5.40 0.04
C PHE A 339 7.59 -5.29 -1.36
N GLN A 340 8.39 -5.25 -2.44
CA GLN A 340 7.83 -5.24 -3.79
C GLN A 340 7.22 -6.59 -4.17
N ILE A 341 7.78 -7.70 -3.70
CA ILE A 341 7.17 -9.02 -3.87
C ILE A 341 5.80 -9.07 -3.16
N GLU A 342 5.71 -8.54 -1.95
CA GLU A 342 4.45 -8.42 -1.22
C GLU A 342 3.42 -7.60 -2.03
N ARG A 343 3.82 -6.47 -2.62
CA ARG A 343 2.94 -5.68 -3.50
C ARG A 343 2.51 -6.46 -4.76
N ALA A 344 3.38 -7.27 -5.35
CA ALA A 344 3.02 -8.14 -6.47
C ALA A 344 1.94 -9.17 -6.08
N ILE A 345 2.03 -9.71 -4.86
CA ILE A 345 1.01 -10.61 -4.30
C ILE A 345 -0.29 -9.85 -4.04
N GLU A 346 -0.24 -8.65 -3.45
CA GLU A 346 -1.46 -7.85 -3.23
C GLU A 346 -2.17 -7.48 -4.53
N LEU A 347 -1.42 -7.14 -5.58
CA LEU A 347 -1.94 -6.91 -6.93
C LEU A 347 -2.71 -8.14 -7.47
N GLN A 348 -2.24 -9.34 -7.15
CA GLN A 348 -2.89 -10.59 -7.52
C GLN A 348 -4.19 -10.85 -6.74
N VAL A 349 -4.15 -10.72 -5.41
CA VAL A 349 -5.22 -11.29 -4.55
C VAL A 349 -6.23 -10.29 -4.02
N THR A 350 -5.87 -9.02 -3.92
CA THR A 350 -6.74 -8.00 -3.31
C THR A 350 -7.53 -7.23 -4.36
N ASN A 351 -8.66 -6.65 -3.94
CA ASN A 351 -9.46 -5.70 -4.72
C ASN A 351 -9.42 -4.30 -4.11
N LYS A 352 -8.31 -3.97 -3.42
CA LYS A 352 -8.10 -2.66 -2.80
C LYS A 352 -8.11 -1.56 -3.87
N LYS A 353 -8.51 -0.35 -3.48
CA LYS A 353 -8.61 0.81 -4.36
C LYS A 353 -7.35 1.03 -5.21
N TRP A 354 -6.17 1.10 -4.59
CA TRP A 354 -4.89 1.29 -5.30
C TRP A 354 -4.58 0.18 -6.32
N VAL A 355 -5.04 -1.04 -6.05
CA VAL A 355 -4.87 -2.20 -6.95
C VAL A 355 -5.76 -2.05 -8.18
N ARG A 356 -7.04 -1.68 -8.00
CA ARG A 356 -7.95 -1.41 -9.12
C ARG A 356 -7.39 -0.31 -10.02
N PHE A 357 -6.85 0.75 -9.41
CA PHE A 357 -6.18 1.84 -10.13
C PHE A 357 -5.01 1.40 -10.99
N GLU A 358 -4.08 0.60 -10.44
CA GLU A 358 -2.92 0.15 -11.22
C GLU A 358 -3.30 -0.78 -12.37
N LYS A 359 -4.33 -1.60 -12.17
CA LYS A 359 -4.86 -2.49 -13.20
C LYS A 359 -5.49 -1.71 -14.33
N GLU A 360 -6.31 -0.72 -14.01
CA GLU A 360 -6.95 0.15 -15.00
C GLU A 360 -5.91 1.01 -15.74
N MET A 361 -4.93 1.56 -15.03
CA MET A 361 -3.85 2.36 -15.62
C MET A 361 -2.98 1.56 -16.60
N ASN A 362 -2.75 0.26 -16.34
CA ASN A 362 -1.87 -0.58 -17.15
C ASN A 362 -2.60 -1.56 -18.07
N GLY A 363 -3.93 -1.66 -18.00
CA GLY A 363 -4.73 -2.64 -18.74
C GLY A 363 -4.38 -4.10 -18.38
N VAL A 364 -4.03 -4.37 -17.12
CA VAL A 364 -3.60 -5.71 -16.66
C VAL A 364 -4.66 -6.37 -15.79
N ASN A 365 -5.03 -7.62 -16.08
CA ASN A 365 -5.95 -8.39 -15.25
C ASN A 365 -5.25 -8.93 -13.98
N CYS A 366 -5.93 -8.81 -12.84
CA CYS A 366 -5.58 -9.30 -11.51
C CYS A 366 -5.07 -10.74 -11.49
N GLU A 367 -5.70 -11.62 -12.26
CA GLU A 367 -5.62 -13.04 -11.95
C GLU A 367 -4.34 -13.71 -12.46
N GLU A 368 -3.54 -13.01 -13.25
CA GLU A 368 -2.37 -13.56 -13.93
C GLU A 368 -1.05 -12.94 -13.44
N ILE A 369 -1.06 -11.99 -12.50
CA ILE A 369 0.12 -11.17 -12.19
C ILE A 369 1.31 -12.01 -11.71
N ILE A 370 1.17 -12.83 -10.67
CA ILE A 370 2.28 -13.66 -10.17
C ILE A 370 2.44 -14.99 -10.92
N PHE A 371 1.41 -15.37 -11.70
CA PHE A 371 1.31 -16.65 -12.40
C PHE A 371 1.66 -16.56 -13.90
N ARG A 372 1.97 -15.34 -14.38
CA ARG A 372 2.41 -15.06 -15.75
C ARG A 372 3.92 -14.86 -15.78
N LYS A 373 4.53 -15.30 -16.88
CA LYS A 373 5.93 -14.97 -17.20
C LYS A 373 6.05 -13.49 -17.59
N TRP A 374 6.80 -12.72 -16.81
CA TRP A 374 7.11 -11.32 -17.15
C TRP A 374 8.44 -11.21 -17.88
N ASP A 375 8.42 -10.56 -19.04
CA ASP A 375 9.62 -10.24 -19.81
C ASP A 375 9.91 -8.73 -19.84
N LYS A 376 11.05 -8.35 -20.43
CA LYS A 376 11.47 -6.94 -20.48
C LYS A 376 10.47 -6.08 -21.29
N ARG A 377 9.96 -6.59 -22.42
CA ARG A 377 9.04 -5.85 -23.30
C ARG A 377 7.69 -5.60 -22.61
N ASN A 378 7.15 -6.60 -21.92
CA ASN A 378 5.89 -6.45 -21.17
C ASN A 378 6.04 -5.47 -19.99
N ILE A 379 7.17 -5.53 -19.28
CA ILE A 379 7.44 -4.61 -18.15
C ILE A 379 7.67 -3.18 -18.64
N ASP A 380 8.35 -2.99 -19.76
CA ASP A 380 8.66 -1.65 -20.27
C ASP A 380 7.41 -0.87 -20.69
N LYS A 381 6.34 -1.57 -21.08
CA LYS A 381 5.00 -1.00 -21.36
C LYS A 381 4.26 -0.53 -20.10
N LEU A 382 4.59 -1.07 -18.92
CA LEU A 382 3.97 -0.66 -17.67
C LEU A 382 4.37 0.78 -17.30
N ILE A 383 3.50 1.42 -16.54
CA ILE A 383 3.64 2.81 -16.12
C ILE A 383 3.56 2.87 -14.60
N GLY A 384 4.22 3.89 -14.05
CA GLY A 384 4.13 4.22 -12.64
C GLY A 384 4.64 3.08 -11.73
N PRO A 385 4.04 2.96 -10.53
CA PRO A 385 4.42 1.99 -9.52
C PRO A 385 4.54 0.53 -9.95
N MET A 386 3.57 0.04 -10.72
CA MET A 386 3.50 -1.36 -11.14
C MET A 386 4.75 -1.79 -11.91
N LYS A 387 5.36 -0.88 -12.70
CA LYS A 387 6.60 -1.15 -13.43
C LYS A 387 7.73 -1.57 -12.50
N GLY A 388 7.96 -0.81 -11.42
CA GLY A 388 9.01 -1.10 -10.45
C GLY A 388 8.75 -2.41 -9.71
N THR A 389 7.52 -2.64 -9.29
CA THR A 389 7.09 -3.88 -8.64
C THR A 389 7.35 -5.11 -9.54
N MET A 390 6.99 -5.03 -10.83
CA MET A 390 7.16 -6.14 -11.77
C MET A 390 8.63 -6.36 -12.19
N GLN A 391 9.48 -5.32 -12.18
CA GLN A 391 10.93 -5.50 -12.38
C GLN A 391 11.55 -6.38 -11.28
N VAL A 392 11.15 -6.17 -10.02
CA VAL A 392 11.58 -7.01 -8.90
C VAL A 392 10.97 -8.39 -8.99
N TRP A 393 9.68 -8.49 -9.30
CA TRP A 393 9.04 -9.77 -9.49
C TRP A 393 9.78 -10.61 -10.54
N LYS A 394 10.13 -10.04 -11.70
CA LYS A 394 10.93 -10.72 -12.72
C LYS A 394 12.29 -11.21 -12.21
N LYS A 395 12.98 -10.44 -11.34
CA LYS A 395 14.26 -10.84 -10.73
C LYS A 395 14.10 -12.11 -9.89
N TRP A 396 12.98 -12.24 -9.18
CA TRP A 396 12.75 -13.30 -8.22
C TRP A 396 11.82 -14.41 -8.70
N GLN A 397 11.11 -14.24 -9.82
CA GLN A 397 10.09 -15.17 -10.29
C GLN A 397 10.65 -16.59 -10.35
N GLY A 398 11.82 -16.83 -10.95
CA GLY A 398 12.39 -18.19 -11.04
C GLY A 398 12.84 -18.82 -9.72
N ARG A 399 12.98 -18.04 -8.64
CA ARG A 399 13.35 -18.54 -7.30
C ARG A 399 12.15 -18.68 -6.37
N ILE A 400 11.14 -17.82 -6.52
CA ILE A 400 10.00 -17.68 -5.62
C ILE A 400 8.76 -18.36 -6.20
N SER A 401 8.45 -18.10 -7.46
CA SER A 401 7.47 -18.90 -8.18
C SER A 401 8.22 -20.02 -8.90
N SER A 402 7.96 -21.26 -8.52
CA SER A 402 8.03 -22.27 -9.56
C SER A 402 6.96 -21.81 -10.56
N LEU A 403 7.38 -21.18 -11.67
CA LEU A 403 6.54 -20.96 -12.85
C LEU A 403 5.75 -22.26 -13.19
N LYS A 404 6.23 -23.40 -12.71
CA LYS A 404 5.49 -24.63 -12.42
C LYS A 404 4.51 -24.47 -11.23
N SER A 405 3.49 -23.63 -11.38
CA SER A 405 2.28 -23.65 -10.55
C SER A 405 1.13 -24.16 -11.40
N LYS A 406 0.21 -24.93 -10.82
CA LYS A 406 -0.98 -25.38 -11.58
C LYS A 406 -1.89 -24.20 -11.97
N MET A 407 -1.79 -23.10 -11.24
CA MET A 407 -2.44 -21.80 -11.50
C MET A 407 -1.70 -20.94 -12.54
N SER A 408 -0.55 -21.38 -13.05
CA SER A 408 0.18 -20.67 -14.11
C SER A 408 -0.65 -20.55 -15.38
N THR A 409 -0.48 -19.44 -16.09
CA THR A 409 -1.20 -19.25 -17.36
C THR A 409 -0.63 -20.14 -18.45
N VAL A 410 -1.46 -20.58 -19.39
CA VAL A 410 -1.04 -21.40 -20.55
C VAL A 410 0.05 -20.72 -21.40
N TRP A 411 0.19 -19.40 -21.32
CA TRP A 411 1.27 -18.61 -21.92
C TRP A 411 2.69 -19.07 -21.56
N ILE A 412 2.84 -19.76 -20.43
CA ILE A 412 4.13 -20.30 -19.99
C ILE A 412 4.69 -21.40 -20.90
N ILE A 413 3.82 -22.05 -21.68
CA ILE A 413 4.17 -23.14 -22.59
C ILE A 413 5.02 -22.61 -23.75
N ASN A 414 4.71 -21.41 -24.25
CA ASN A 414 5.47 -20.77 -25.33
C ASN A 414 6.78 -20.13 -24.84
N LYS A 415 7.79 -20.95 -24.53
CA LYS A 415 9.08 -20.47 -24.05
C LYS A 415 9.83 -19.62 -25.07
N ASP A 416 9.72 -19.98 -26.36
CA ASP A 416 10.52 -19.45 -27.47
C ASP A 416 9.79 -18.38 -28.30
N LYS A 417 8.56 -18.00 -27.90
CA LYS A 417 7.74 -16.95 -28.51
C LYS A 417 7.38 -17.23 -29.97
N GLU A 418 7.20 -18.48 -30.34
CA GLU A 418 6.74 -18.88 -31.66
C GLU A 418 5.36 -18.25 -31.96
N SER A 419 5.19 -17.67 -33.15
CA SER A 419 3.94 -16.97 -33.53
C SER A 419 2.74 -17.92 -33.58
N ASN A 420 2.94 -19.13 -34.12
CA ASN A 420 1.89 -20.15 -34.23
C ASN A 420 1.46 -20.66 -32.85
N MET A 421 2.40 -20.81 -31.90
CA MET A 421 2.06 -21.16 -30.51
C MET A 421 1.30 -20.02 -29.81
N ASN A 422 1.59 -18.74 -30.11
CA ASN A 422 0.81 -17.63 -29.57
C ASN A 422 -0.65 -17.65 -30.04
N ARG A 423 -0.89 -17.97 -31.33
CA ARG A 423 -2.25 -18.12 -31.88
C ARG A 423 -3.01 -19.24 -31.17
N ASN A 424 -2.38 -20.40 -31.01
CA ASN A 424 -3.01 -21.55 -30.36
C ASN A 424 -3.31 -21.29 -28.87
N ILE A 425 -2.40 -20.61 -28.16
CA ILE A 425 -2.65 -20.19 -26.77
C ILE A 425 -3.81 -19.19 -26.68
N GLN A 426 -3.94 -18.30 -27.67
CA GLN A 426 -5.07 -17.37 -27.77
C GLN A 426 -6.39 -18.13 -28.03
N THR A 427 -6.39 -19.12 -28.92
CA THR A 427 -7.56 -20.00 -29.16
C THR A 427 -7.97 -20.79 -27.90
N LEU A 428 -7.00 -21.30 -27.13
CA LEU A 428 -7.28 -21.94 -25.83
C LEU A 428 -7.97 -20.96 -24.88
N LYS A 429 -7.49 -19.71 -24.84
CA LYS A 429 -8.06 -18.66 -24.00
C LYS A 429 -9.51 -18.33 -24.41
N GLU A 430 -9.78 -18.23 -25.70
CA GLU A 430 -11.13 -18.00 -26.24
C GLU A 430 -12.09 -19.15 -25.89
N LYS A 431 -11.58 -20.38 -25.75
CA LYS A 431 -12.33 -21.55 -25.26
C LYS A 431 -12.38 -21.67 -23.73
N GLY A 432 -11.95 -20.64 -22.99
CA GLY A 432 -11.98 -20.60 -21.52
C GLY A 432 -10.85 -21.38 -20.82
N ILE A 433 -9.82 -21.80 -21.55
CA ILE A 433 -8.65 -22.53 -21.04
C ILE A 433 -7.51 -21.53 -20.81
N GLU A 434 -7.44 -20.98 -19.61
CA GLU A 434 -6.45 -19.96 -19.24
C GLU A 434 -5.29 -20.50 -18.39
N ARG A 435 -5.50 -21.63 -17.70
CA ARG A 435 -4.59 -22.19 -16.68
C ARG A 435 -4.00 -23.54 -17.11
N LEU A 436 -2.78 -23.82 -16.66
CA LEU A 436 -2.14 -25.11 -16.90
C LEU A 436 -2.97 -26.28 -16.36
N GLU A 437 -3.56 -26.16 -15.17
CA GLU A 437 -4.35 -27.24 -14.57
C GLU A 437 -5.52 -27.72 -15.44
N GLN A 438 -6.09 -26.82 -16.26
CA GLN A 438 -7.22 -27.14 -17.14
C GLN A 438 -6.81 -28.09 -18.28
N LEU A 439 -5.51 -28.23 -18.56
CA LEU A 439 -4.96 -29.19 -19.52
C LEU A 439 -4.85 -30.62 -18.95
N TYR A 440 -5.10 -30.81 -17.66
CA TYR A 440 -5.00 -32.10 -16.97
C TYR A 440 -6.38 -32.60 -16.50
N ASP A 441 -6.57 -33.91 -16.45
CA ASP A 441 -7.72 -34.53 -15.79
C ASP A 441 -7.59 -34.51 -14.25
N ARG A 442 -8.58 -35.08 -13.55
CA ARG A 442 -8.61 -35.15 -12.08
C ARG A 442 -7.48 -36.01 -11.49
N GLU A 443 -6.86 -36.86 -12.30
CA GLU A 443 -5.80 -37.78 -11.93
C GLU A 443 -4.41 -37.24 -12.33
N GLY A 444 -4.34 -36.03 -12.89
CA GLY A 444 -3.12 -35.38 -13.34
C GLY A 444 -2.56 -35.94 -14.66
N ARG A 445 -3.38 -36.59 -15.49
CA ARG A 445 -3.02 -37.01 -16.86
C ARG A 445 -3.38 -35.91 -17.86
N VAL A 446 -2.58 -35.76 -18.92
CA VAL A 446 -2.79 -34.73 -19.95
C VAL A 446 -4.01 -35.05 -20.80
N ARG A 447 -4.93 -34.09 -20.99
CA ARG A 447 -6.15 -34.26 -21.80
C ARG A 447 -5.88 -34.13 -23.29
N GLU A 448 -5.04 -34.99 -23.86
CA GLU A 448 -4.58 -34.86 -25.25
C GLU A 448 -5.73 -34.79 -26.27
N ASN A 449 -6.75 -35.64 -26.11
CA ASN A 449 -7.92 -35.65 -26.99
C ASN A 449 -8.71 -34.33 -26.93
N LYS A 450 -8.83 -33.72 -25.75
CA LYS A 450 -9.48 -32.40 -25.63
C LYS A 450 -8.61 -31.29 -26.20
N ILE A 451 -7.29 -31.37 -26.03
CA ILE A 451 -6.36 -30.37 -26.61
C ILE A 451 -6.46 -30.39 -28.14
N LYS A 452 -6.54 -31.59 -28.76
CA LYS A 452 -6.81 -31.74 -30.20
C LYS A 452 -8.14 -31.11 -30.62
N GLN A 453 -9.23 -31.40 -29.88
CA GLN A 453 -10.55 -30.79 -30.15
C GLN A 453 -10.54 -29.27 -29.97
N TRP A 454 -9.75 -28.73 -29.05
CA TRP A 454 -9.68 -27.29 -28.82
C TRP A 454 -8.93 -26.55 -29.92
N LEU A 455 -7.82 -27.11 -30.40
CA LEU A 455 -6.90 -26.45 -31.32
C LEU A 455 -7.07 -26.84 -32.79
N GLY A 456 -7.83 -27.89 -33.09
CA GLY A 456 -7.93 -28.46 -34.43
C GLY A 456 -6.72 -29.35 -34.76
N GLU A 457 -6.96 -30.48 -35.42
CA GLU A 457 -5.92 -31.48 -35.69
C GLU A 457 -4.84 -30.98 -36.66
N GLU A 458 -5.15 -29.96 -37.46
CA GLU A 458 -4.23 -29.25 -38.34
C GLU A 458 -3.04 -28.61 -37.59
N ASN A 459 -3.18 -28.32 -36.29
CA ASN A 459 -2.15 -27.73 -35.44
C ASN A 459 -1.28 -28.77 -34.71
N TRP A 460 -1.10 -29.96 -35.31
CA TRP A 460 -0.48 -31.14 -34.68
C TRP A 460 0.90 -30.88 -34.06
N LEU A 461 1.74 -30.04 -34.68
CA LEU A 461 3.09 -29.72 -34.20
C LEU A 461 3.03 -28.98 -32.85
N GLN A 462 2.16 -27.97 -32.73
CA GLN A 462 1.98 -27.20 -31.50
C GLN A 462 1.23 -28.01 -30.45
N ILE A 463 0.25 -28.84 -30.84
CA ILE A 463 -0.41 -29.79 -29.92
C ILE A 463 0.64 -30.72 -29.30
N ARG A 464 1.53 -31.28 -30.13
CA ARG A 464 2.63 -32.14 -29.67
C ARG A 464 3.56 -31.40 -28.70
N ALA A 465 3.90 -30.13 -28.98
CA ALA A 465 4.71 -29.31 -28.09
C ALA A 465 4.02 -28.99 -26.76
N ILE A 466 2.71 -28.69 -26.77
CA ILE A 466 1.89 -28.48 -25.56
C ILE A 466 1.86 -29.75 -24.71
N CYS A 467 1.57 -30.90 -25.32
CA CYS A 467 1.53 -32.19 -24.63
C CYS A 467 2.92 -32.57 -24.09
N ALA A 468 3.99 -32.35 -24.86
CA ALA A 468 5.36 -32.60 -24.42
C ALA A 468 5.73 -31.74 -23.21
N TYR A 469 5.36 -30.45 -23.20
CA TYR A 469 5.53 -29.59 -22.03
C TYR A 469 4.78 -30.14 -20.82
N CYS A 470 3.52 -30.56 -20.99
CA CYS A 470 2.70 -31.06 -19.89
C CYS A 470 3.20 -32.42 -19.33
N LYS A 471 3.80 -33.26 -20.17
CA LYS A 471 4.34 -34.58 -19.79
C LYS A 471 5.69 -34.53 -19.06
N ILE A 472 6.33 -33.36 -18.93
CA ILE A 472 7.55 -33.22 -18.13
C ILE A 472 7.27 -33.68 -16.70
N LYS A 473 8.08 -34.59 -16.14
CA LYS A 473 7.90 -35.19 -14.80
C LYS A 473 7.62 -34.14 -13.72
N GLU A 474 8.35 -33.02 -13.78
CA GLU A 474 8.21 -31.90 -12.85
C GLU A 474 6.85 -31.20 -12.95
N ASN A 475 6.26 -31.11 -14.15
CA ASN A 475 4.95 -30.52 -14.40
C ASN A 475 3.81 -31.46 -14.01
N ILE A 476 3.97 -32.77 -14.22
CA ILE A 476 3.04 -33.78 -13.69
C ILE A 476 3.03 -33.72 -12.16
N ASN A 477 4.21 -33.71 -11.52
CA ASN A 477 4.32 -33.61 -10.07
C ASN A 477 3.74 -32.28 -9.54
N MET A 478 3.86 -31.19 -10.30
CA MET A 478 3.24 -29.91 -9.96
C MET A 478 1.72 -29.99 -9.85
N VAL A 479 1.06 -30.73 -10.74
CA VAL A 479 -0.41 -30.87 -10.72
C VAL A 479 -0.86 -31.82 -9.62
N LYS A 480 -0.07 -32.85 -9.32
CA LYS A 480 -0.40 -33.90 -8.33
C LYS A 480 -0.08 -33.53 -6.88
N ARG A 481 0.82 -32.57 -6.64
CA ARG A 481 1.17 -32.14 -5.27
C ARG A 481 0.08 -31.27 -4.64
N GLU A 482 0.14 -31.15 -3.31
CA GLU A 482 -0.63 -30.14 -2.59
C GLU A 482 -0.27 -28.71 -3.02
N ASP A 483 -1.23 -27.81 -2.83
CA ASP A 483 -1.07 -26.38 -3.10
C ASP A 483 0.11 -25.80 -2.31
N ASN A 484 0.98 -25.09 -3.01
CA ASN A 484 2.04 -24.33 -2.39
C ASN A 484 1.47 -23.07 -1.74
N ALA A 485 2.31 -22.31 -1.02
CA ALA A 485 1.88 -21.09 -0.34
C ALA A 485 1.17 -20.09 -1.27
N PHE A 486 1.63 -19.91 -2.51
CA PHE A 486 1.01 -18.99 -3.47
C PHE A 486 -0.34 -19.49 -4.00
N GLU A 487 -0.47 -20.79 -4.23
CA GLU A 487 -1.71 -21.45 -4.64
C GLU A 487 -2.76 -21.39 -3.50
N LYS A 488 -2.34 -21.68 -2.26
CA LYS A 488 -3.16 -21.53 -1.04
C LYS A 488 -3.61 -20.09 -0.81
N ILE A 489 -2.75 -19.10 -1.07
CA ILE A 489 -3.09 -17.67 -0.98
C ILE A 489 -4.24 -17.28 -1.93
N LYS A 490 -4.36 -17.91 -3.11
CA LYS A 490 -5.49 -17.67 -4.03
C LYS A 490 -6.73 -18.50 -3.64
N GLY A 491 -6.55 -19.74 -3.18
CA GLY A 491 -7.64 -20.64 -2.76
C GLY A 491 -8.36 -20.22 -1.46
N GLY A 492 -7.66 -19.55 -0.54
CA GLY A 492 -8.18 -19.14 0.78
C GLY A 492 -9.20 -17.99 0.79
N ARG A 493 -9.78 -17.61 -0.36
CA ARG A 493 -10.78 -16.53 -0.45
C ARG A 493 -12.12 -16.82 0.25
N LYS A 494 -12.34 -18.03 0.78
CA LYS A 494 -13.60 -18.37 1.49
C LYS A 494 -13.60 -17.99 2.97
N GLU A 495 -12.45 -17.76 3.61
CA GLU A 495 -12.40 -17.41 5.03
C GLU A 495 -11.42 -16.26 5.24
N GLY A 496 -11.85 -15.21 5.95
CA GLY A 496 -11.17 -13.90 6.10
C GLY A 496 -9.78 -13.89 6.77
N THR A 497 -8.84 -14.70 6.28
CA THR A 497 -7.48 -14.93 6.84
C THR A 497 -6.36 -14.46 5.91
N GLY A 498 -6.68 -13.76 4.81
CA GLY A 498 -5.71 -13.37 3.77
C GLY A 498 -4.48 -12.59 4.29
N GLN A 499 -4.64 -11.76 5.33
CA GLN A 499 -3.50 -11.05 5.96
C GLN A 499 -2.64 -11.94 6.86
N GLN A 500 -3.22 -12.94 7.53
CA GLN A 500 -2.49 -13.90 8.37
C GLN A 500 -1.63 -14.83 7.51
N ASN A 501 -2.13 -15.23 6.33
CA ASN A 501 -1.40 -16.09 5.40
C ASN A 501 -0.23 -15.39 4.70
N ILE A 502 -0.34 -14.08 4.44
CA ILE A 502 0.79 -13.26 3.95
C ILE A 502 1.89 -13.16 5.02
N TYR A 503 1.52 -13.00 6.30
CA TYR A 503 2.46 -13.03 7.42
C TYR A 503 3.17 -14.39 7.60
N ASN A 504 2.46 -15.50 7.38
CA ASN A 504 3.07 -16.84 7.45
C ASN A 504 4.02 -17.12 6.27
N ALA A 505 3.72 -16.58 5.07
CA ALA A 505 4.62 -16.67 3.91
C ALA A 505 5.95 -15.91 4.11
N HIS A 506 5.97 -14.85 4.94
CA HIS A 506 7.21 -14.13 5.28
C HIS A 506 8.20 -14.94 6.13
N ARG A 507 7.78 -16.05 6.76
CA ARG A 507 8.66 -16.90 7.57
C ARG A 507 9.36 -18.01 6.78
N GLY A 508 8.87 -18.35 5.58
CA GLY A 508 9.42 -19.38 4.69
C GLY A 508 10.77 -19.00 4.09
#